data_AF-A0A9X3PRL2-F1
#
_entry.id   AF-A0A9X3PRL2-F1
#
_cell.length_a   1.000
_cell.length_b   1.000
_cell.length_c   1.000
_cell.angle_alpha   90.00
_cell.angle_beta   90.00
_cell.angle_gamma   90.00
#
_symmetry.space_group_name_H-M   'P 1'
#
loop_
_entity.id
_entity.type
_entity.pdbx_description
1 polymer ?
#
loop_
_entity_poly.entity_id
_entity_poly.type
_entity_poly.pdbx_seq_one_letter_code
_entity_poly.pdbx_strand_id
1 'polypeptide(L)'
;MPYKIKVFKKSGPPNEAQLLSGMERVIFHLEHHRVAILIGVLMLVLAAAVVGVVIWYDYRQAEQAVELEQRAARLYFGRPVHEPEQARIRLKEAISQYRQLVEQYPRSPSAQLGLYRLGNALVESNELVGAIEAYKKYIATYRANQLVLGLVSQRLGYAYLLRGDHEQAAKAFSDVLALPGALNKDHALLELGKLEEARSRPEGALSHYQDLTQRYPRSPFAGEAGIRIKALGAKMGPEEGASTQGSEESPPQASEGNKQAPSEEP
;
A
#
# COMPACT_ATOMS: atom_id res chain seq x y z
N MET A 1 20.59 75.14 -81.10
CA MET A 1 20.07 74.05 -80.25
C MET A 1 20.80 74.10 -78.91
N PRO A 2 20.14 74.30 -77.76
CA PRO A 2 20.83 74.34 -76.47
C PRO A 2 20.91 72.93 -75.85
N TYR A 3 22.08 72.55 -75.34
CA TYR A 3 22.28 71.30 -74.62
C TYR A 3 21.63 71.35 -73.24
N LYS A 4 20.69 70.43 -72.96
CA LYS A 4 20.18 70.17 -71.60
C LYS A 4 21.15 69.23 -70.89
N ILE A 5 21.96 69.77 -69.98
CA ILE A 5 22.74 68.97 -69.03
C ILE A 5 21.76 68.49 -67.95
N LYS A 6 21.49 67.19 -67.90
CA LYS A 6 20.77 66.57 -66.78
C LYS A 6 21.69 66.61 -65.56
N VAL A 7 21.34 67.43 -64.58
CA VAL A 7 21.99 67.43 -63.27
C VAL A 7 21.62 66.13 -62.55
N PHE A 8 22.56 65.19 -62.46
CA PHE A 8 22.41 64.02 -61.59
C PHE A 8 22.40 64.50 -60.15
N LYS A 9 21.25 64.38 -59.48
CA LYS A 9 21.13 64.61 -58.04
C LYS A 9 22.01 63.56 -57.36
N LYS A 10 23.13 64.02 -56.80
CA LYS A 10 24.05 63.21 -55.98
C LYS A 10 23.19 62.47 -54.95
N SER A 11 23.06 61.16 -55.07
CA SER A 11 22.56 60.32 -53.99
C SER A 11 23.41 60.64 -52.77
N GLY A 12 22.78 60.97 -51.65
CA GLY A 12 23.48 61.18 -50.38
C GLY A 12 24.39 59.98 -50.08
N PRO A 13 25.42 60.15 -49.23
CA PRO A 13 26.37 59.09 -48.95
C PRO A 13 25.61 57.81 -48.57
N PRO A 14 26.08 56.63 -49.04
CA PRO A 14 25.42 55.37 -48.73
C PRO A 14 25.27 55.26 -47.21
N ASN A 15 24.06 54.95 -46.75
CA ASN A 15 23.79 54.81 -45.34
C ASN A 15 24.71 53.71 -44.80
N GLU A 16 25.70 54.07 -43.97
CA GLU A 16 26.84 53.22 -43.57
C GLU A 16 26.40 51.85 -43.01
N ALA A 17 25.17 51.79 -42.48
CA ALA A 17 24.49 50.58 -42.02
C ALA A 17 24.28 49.48 -43.09
N GLN A 18 24.30 49.82 -44.40
CA GLN A 18 24.12 48.86 -45.49
C GLN A 18 25.44 48.23 -46.00
N LEU A 19 26.60 48.77 -45.60
CA LEU A 19 27.91 48.31 -46.09
C LEU A 19 28.57 47.25 -45.19
N LEU A 20 28.00 46.97 -44.02
CA LEU A 20 28.55 46.00 -43.08
C LEU A 20 28.23 44.56 -43.54
N SER A 21 29.27 43.74 -43.69
CA SER A 21 29.13 42.31 -43.93
C SER A 21 28.31 41.66 -42.80
N GLY A 22 27.66 40.52 -43.06
CA GLY A 22 26.89 39.81 -42.02
C GLY A 22 27.70 39.58 -40.73
N MET A 23 29.02 39.40 -40.87
CA MET A 23 29.97 39.22 -39.76
C MET A 23 30.22 40.52 -38.99
N GLU A 24 30.36 41.66 -39.67
CA GLU A 24 30.58 42.96 -39.01
C GLU A 24 29.36 43.41 -38.19
N ARG A 25 28.14 43.09 -38.63
CA ARG A 25 26.92 43.33 -37.83
C ARG A 25 26.89 42.50 -36.54
N VAL A 26 27.36 41.25 -36.60
CA VAL A 26 27.45 40.38 -35.41
C VAL A 26 28.53 40.89 -34.46
N ILE A 27 29.69 41.30 -34.97
CA ILE A 27 30.78 41.89 -34.17
C ILE A 27 30.32 43.18 -33.50
N PHE A 28 29.69 44.09 -34.24
CA PHE A 28 29.15 45.34 -33.69
C PHE A 28 28.10 45.09 -32.60
N HIS A 29 27.22 44.10 -32.79
CA HIS A 29 26.21 43.73 -31.80
C HIS A 29 26.83 43.11 -30.53
N LEU A 30 27.84 42.24 -30.69
CA LEU A 30 28.63 41.65 -29.60
C LEU A 30 29.40 42.72 -28.81
N GLU A 31 30.02 43.69 -29.47
CA GLU A 31 30.74 44.78 -28.80
C GLU A 31 29.81 45.70 -28.01
N HIS A 32 28.64 46.02 -28.58
CA HIS A 32 27.66 46.90 -27.94
C HIS A 32 26.93 46.22 -26.77
N HIS A 33 26.73 44.90 -26.83
CA HIS A 33 26.02 44.13 -25.79
C HIS A 33 26.94 43.21 -24.97
N ARG A 34 28.26 43.39 -25.04
CA ARG A 34 29.24 42.52 -24.36
C ARG A 34 28.95 42.30 -22.88
N VAL A 35 28.51 43.36 -22.18
CA VAL A 35 28.17 43.29 -20.75
C VAL A 35 26.92 42.44 -20.53
N ALA A 36 25.88 42.62 -21.35
CA ALA A 36 24.66 41.83 -21.26
C ALA A 36 24.90 40.34 -21.56
N ILE A 37 25.77 40.04 -22.54
CA ILE A 37 26.16 38.67 -22.87
C ILE A 37 26.97 38.05 -21.73
N LEU A 38 27.93 38.77 -21.16
CA LEU A 38 28.70 38.30 -20.01
C LEU A 38 27.80 38.05 -18.79
N ILE A 39 26.82 38.93 -18.53
CA ILE A 39 25.82 38.71 -17.49
C ILE A 39 25.00 37.46 -17.80
N GLY A 40 24.55 37.26 -19.04
CA GLY A 40 23.81 36.07 -19.46
C GLY A 40 24.60 34.77 -19.28
N VAL A 41 25.87 34.77 -19.69
CA VAL A 41 26.78 33.62 -19.50
C VAL A 41 27.03 33.36 -18.01
N LEU A 42 27.27 34.41 -17.22
CA LEU A 42 27.45 34.28 -15.77
C LEU A 42 26.20 33.68 -15.11
N MET A 43 25.02 34.15 -15.48
CA MET A 43 23.75 33.60 -15.00
C MET A 43 23.58 32.12 -15.37
N LEU A 44 23.97 31.72 -16.59
CA LEU A 44 23.96 30.32 -17.02
C LEU A 44 24.94 29.45 -16.21
N VAL A 45 26.16 29.94 -15.97
CA VAL A 45 27.16 29.23 -15.16
C VAL A 45 26.68 29.07 -13.72
N LEU A 46 26.09 30.12 -13.14
CA LEU A 46 25.51 30.07 -11.79
C LEU A 46 24.35 29.07 -11.73
N ALA A 47 23.45 29.08 -12.71
CA ALA A 47 22.35 28.12 -12.78
C ALA A 47 22.87 26.68 -12.89
N ALA A 48 23.88 26.42 -13.73
CA ALA A 48 24.51 25.11 -13.85
C ALA A 48 25.19 24.66 -12.54
N ALA A 49 25.87 25.58 -11.84
CA ALA A 49 26.49 25.29 -10.55
C ALA A 49 25.44 24.92 -9.49
N VAL A 50 24.30 25.63 -9.44
CA VAL A 50 23.19 25.31 -8.54
C VAL A 50 22.64 23.92 -8.84
N VAL A 51 22.38 23.59 -10.11
CA VAL A 51 21.93 22.25 -10.51
C VAL A 51 22.94 21.18 -10.11
N GLY A 52 24.24 21.43 -10.32
CA GLY A 52 25.30 20.52 -9.91
C GLY A 52 25.32 20.28 -8.39
N VAL A 53 25.16 21.33 -7.58
CA VAL A 53 25.07 21.23 -6.12
C VAL A 53 23.84 20.44 -5.69
N VAL A 54 22.68 20.66 -6.33
CA VAL A 54 21.44 19.90 -6.02
C VAL A 54 21.62 18.43 -6.35
N ILE A 55 22.14 18.09 -7.54
CA ILE A 55 22.39 16.69 -7.93
C ILE A 55 23.39 16.03 -6.97
N TRP A 56 24.48 16.71 -6.63
CA TRP A 56 25.47 16.19 -5.69
C TRP A 56 24.88 15.98 -4.28
N TYR A 57 24.06 16.92 -3.82
CA TYR A 57 23.38 16.82 -2.53
C TYR A 57 22.38 15.65 -2.50
N ASP A 58 21.55 15.51 -3.54
CA ASP A 58 20.59 14.41 -3.67
C ASP A 58 21.30 13.05 -3.75
N TYR A 59 22.40 12.97 -4.51
CA TYR A 59 23.24 11.77 -4.60
C TYR A 59 23.81 11.38 -3.23
N ARG A 60 24.38 12.35 -2.51
CA ARG A 60 24.95 12.12 -1.18
C ARG A 60 23.90 11.70 -0.15
N GLN A 61 22.73 12.32 -0.18
CA GLN A 61 21.59 11.95 0.66
C GLN A 61 21.11 10.52 0.35
N ALA A 62 21.07 10.15 -0.94
CA ALA A 62 20.70 8.80 -1.36
C ALA A 62 21.68 7.74 -0.86
N GLU A 63 22.99 7.96 -0.95
CA GLU A 63 24.00 7.04 -0.42
C GLU A 63 23.85 6.83 1.10
N GLN A 64 23.69 7.92 1.86
CA GLN A 64 23.50 7.85 3.31
C GLN A 64 22.21 7.11 3.69
N ALA A 65 21.12 7.32 2.94
CA ALA A 65 19.86 6.62 3.14
C ALA A 65 19.99 5.11 2.86
N VAL A 66 20.72 4.72 1.81
CA VAL A 66 21.01 3.31 1.49
C VAL A 66 21.85 2.67 2.60
N GLU A 67 22.87 3.36 3.11
CA GLU A 67 23.70 2.84 4.19
C GLU A 67 22.90 2.57 5.47
N LEU A 68 22.06 3.51 5.89
CA LEU A 68 21.18 3.31 7.05
C LEU A 68 20.19 2.16 6.84
N GLU A 69 19.61 2.06 5.65
CA GLU A 69 18.71 0.96 5.29
C GLU A 69 19.41 -0.39 5.41
N GLN A 70 20.63 -0.52 4.87
CA GLN A 70 21.39 -1.76 4.90
C GLN A 70 21.80 -2.15 6.32
N ARG A 71 22.22 -1.19 7.13
CA ARG A 71 22.54 -1.42 8.55
C ARG A 71 21.30 -1.89 9.31
N ALA A 72 20.17 -1.21 9.16
CA ALA A 72 18.91 -1.60 9.77
C ALA A 72 18.44 -3.00 9.30
N ALA A 73 18.60 -3.30 8.01
CA ALA A 73 18.26 -4.59 7.42
C ALA A 73 19.11 -5.71 7.98
N ARG A 74 20.43 -5.50 8.11
CA ARG A 74 21.36 -6.47 8.70
C ARG A 74 20.99 -6.76 10.16
N LEU A 75 20.66 -5.74 10.94
CA LEU A 75 20.23 -5.89 12.32
C LEU A 75 18.91 -6.67 12.41
N TYR A 76 17.96 -6.39 11.52
CA TYR A 76 16.62 -7.00 11.55
C TYR A 76 16.60 -8.45 11.05
N PHE A 77 17.17 -8.72 9.86
CA PHE A 77 17.16 -10.04 9.25
C PHE A 77 18.31 -10.94 9.73
N GLY A 78 19.39 -10.34 10.22
CA GLY A 78 20.53 -11.06 10.81
C GLY A 78 20.39 -11.32 12.31
N ARG A 79 19.16 -11.37 12.85
CA ARG A 79 18.93 -11.71 14.27
C ARG A 79 19.25 -13.19 14.52
N PRO A 80 19.96 -13.53 15.61
CA PRO A 80 20.25 -14.92 15.94
C PRO A 80 18.98 -15.66 16.34
N VAL A 81 18.78 -16.86 15.80
CA VAL A 81 17.57 -17.68 16.07
C VAL A 81 17.61 -18.30 17.48
N HIS A 82 18.80 -18.73 17.92
CA HIS A 82 18.97 -19.48 19.17
C HIS A 82 19.34 -18.61 20.38
N GLU A 83 19.33 -17.28 20.22
CA GLU A 83 19.73 -16.32 21.26
C GLU A 83 18.67 -15.21 21.41
N PRO A 84 17.58 -15.46 22.14
CA PRO A 84 16.39 -14.61 22.13
C PRO A 84 16.64 -13.20 22.68
N GLU A 85 17.49 -13.05 23.69
CA GLU A 85 17.85 -11.73 24.22
C GLU A 85 18.62 -10.89 23.21
N GLN A 86 19.61 -11.47 22.53
CA GLN A 86 20.33 -10.79 21.47
C GLN A 86 19.44 -10.45 20.28
N ALA A 87 18.51 -11.36 19.92
CA ALA A 87 17.51 -11.10 18.89
C ALA A 87 16.63 -9.89 19.24
N ARG A 88 16.20 -9.77 20.50
CA ARG A 88 15.43 -8.62 20.99
C ARG A 88 16.23 -7.32 20.95
N ILE A 89 17.50 -7.34 21.36
CA ILE A 89 18.39 -6.17 21.30
C ILE A 89 18.56 -5.71 19.86
N ARG A 90 18.93 -6.61 18.95
CA ARG A 90 19.11 -6.30 17.52
C ARG A 90 17.81 -5.82 16.87
N LEU A 91 16.65 -6.35 17.29
CA LEU A 91 15.35 -5.85 16.81
C LEU A 91 15.14 -4.38 17.22
N LYS A 92 15.41 -4.02 18.47
CA LYS A 92 15.30 -2.63 18.95
C LYS A 92 16.27 -1.69 18.22
N GLU A 93 17.51 -2.13 18.00
CA GLU A 93 18.49 -1.37 17.23
C GLU A 93 18.04 -1.17 15.78
N ALA A 94 17.51 -2.22 15.13
CA ALA A 94 16.96 -2.11 13.79
C ALA A 94 15.79 -1.10 13.72
N ILE A 95 14.87 -1.14 14.69
CA ILE A 95 13.77 -0.16 14.80
C ILE A 95 14.33 1.25 14.90
N SER A 96 15.33 1.49 15.74
CA SER A 96 15.99 2.79 15.88
C SER A 96 16.60 3.28 14.55
N GLN A 97 17.33 2.41 13.85
CA GLN A 97 17.94 2.75 12.56
C GLN A 97 16.89 3.02 11.47
N TYR A 98 15.80 2.24 11.42
CA TYR A 98 14.71 2.52 10.49
C TYR A 98 13.97 3.82 10.81
N ARG A 99 13.75 4.16 12.09
CA ARG A 99 13.18 5.46 12.48
C ARG A 99 14.06 6.61 12.00
N GLN A 100 15.37 6.51 12.25
CA GLN A 100 16.33 7.50 11.77
C GLN A 100 16.29 7.67 10.24
N LEU A 101 16.25 6.56 9.49
CA LEU A 101 16.16 6.58 8.03
C LEU A 101 14.92 7.34 7.53
N VAL A 102 13.74 7.05 8.09
CA VAL A 102 12.47 7.63 7.62
C VAL A 102 12.24 9.06 8.12
N GLU A 103 13.00 9.51 9.12
CA GLU A 103 13.01 10.89 9.61
C GLU A 103 14.00 11.76 8.83
N GLN A 104 15.22 11.27 8.60
CA GLN A 104 16.28 12.03 7.95
C GLN A 104 16.16 12.04 6.43
N TYR A 105 15.70 10.94 5.81
CA TYR A 105 15.66 10.78 4.35
C TYR A 105 14.26 10.43 3.83
N PRO A 106 13.18 11.14 4.23
CA PRO A 106 11.79 10.73 3.98
C PRO A 106 11.40 10.63 2.49
N ARG A 107 12.15 11.27 1.60
CA ARG A 107 11.92 11.24 0.14
C ARG A 107 12.76 10.19 -0.60
N SER A 108 13.66 9.50 0.11
CA SER A 108 14.52 8.48 -0.51
C SER A 108 13.74 7.20 -0.80
N PRO A 109 14.10 6.44 -1.86
CA PRO A 109 13.58 5.08 -2.07
C PRO A 109 13.84 4.16 -0.87
N SER A 110 14.96 4.35 -0.18
CA SER A 110 15.31 3.62 1.04
C SER A 110 14.30 3.86 2.16
N ALA A 111 13.81 5.09 2.34
CA ALA A 111 12.79 5.39 3.35
C ALA A 111 11.43 4.75 3.03
N GLN A 112 11.09 4.57 1.74
CA GLN A 112 9.90 3.81 1.35
C GLN A 112 9.97 2.39 1.89
N LEU A 113 11.05 1.66 1.57
CA LEU A 113 11.26 0.31 2.10
C LEU A 113 11.43 0.30 3.63
N GLY A 114 12.07 1.33 4.16
CA GLY A 114 12.29 1.57 5.58
C GLY A 114 10.99 1.65 6.37
N LEU A 115 9.96 2.37 5.89
CA LEU A 115 8.66 2.44 6.57
C LEU A 115 7.95 1.09 6.62
N TYR A 116 7.99 0.32 5.53
CA TYR A 116 7.40 -1.01 5.50
C TYR A 116 8.09 -1.94 6.51
N ARG A 117 9.43 -1.95 6.53
CA ARG A 117 10.21 -2.78 7.45
C ARG A 117 10.14 -2.30 8.89
N LEU A 118 10.08 -0.99 9.12
CA LEU A 118 9.82 -0.41 10.43
C LEU A 118 8.50 -0.91 11.00
N GLY A 119 7.43 -0.87 10.20
CA GLY A 119 6.14 -1.40 10.60
C GLY A 119 6.22 -2.88 10.99
N ASN A 120 6.87 -3.71 10.17
CA ASN A 120 7.02 -5.14 10.47
C ASN A 120 7.82 -5.38 11.76
N ALA A 121 8.96 -4.68 11.92
CA ALA A 121 9.79 -4.78 13.11
C ALA A 121 9.03 -4.35 14.38
N LEU A 122 8.20 -3.31 14.28
CA LEU A 122 7.34 -2.85 15.38
C LEU A 122 6.23 -3.84 15.72
N VAL A 123 5.63 -4.50 14.72
CA VAL A 123 4.68 -5.60 14.99
C VAL A 123 5.38 -6.72 15.77
N GLU A 124 6.57 -7.11 15.34
CA GLU A 124 7.35 -8.16 16.02
C GLU A 124 7.81 -7.77 17.43
N SER A 125 8.04 -6.47 17.70
CA SER A 125 8.34 -5.97 19.04
C SER A 125 7.08 -5.73 19.88
N ASN A 126 5.90 -6.08 19.38
CA ASN A 126 4.58 -5.82 19.97
C ASN A 126 4.26 -4.33 20.17
N GLU A 127 4.94 -3.44 19.45
CA GLU A 127 4.68 -1.99 19.41
C GLU A 127 3.62 -1.64 18.35
N LEU A 128 2.41 -2.19 18.51
CA LEU A 128 1.36 -2.17 17.49
C LEU A 128 0.93 -0.76 17.06
N VAL A 129 0.87 0.20 17.98
CA VAL A 129 0.52 1.60 17.66
C VAL A 129 1.54 2.22 16.71
N GLY A 130 2.84 2.02 16.99
CA GLY A 130 3.91 2.50 16.12
C GLY A 130 3.87 1.82 14.75
N ALA A 131 3.60 0.52 14.71
CA ALA A 131 3.49 -0.23 13.46
C ALA A 131 2.36 0.32 12.56
N ILE A 132 1.18 0.54 13.14
CA ILE A 132 0.02 1.11 12.46
C ILE A 132 0.35 2.48 11.86
N GLU A 133 1.01 3.36 12.62
CA GLU A 133 1.41 4.67 12.12
C GLU A 133 2.46 4.59 11.01
N ALA A 134 3.42 3.66 11.08
CA ALA A 134 4.40 3.44 10.02
C ALA A 134 3.75 3.00 8.70
N TYR A 135 2.82 2.03 8.75
CA TYR A 135 2.09 1.58 7.56
C TYR A 135 1.17 2.67 7.00
N LYS A 136 0.44 3.40 7.85
CA LYS A 136 -0.38 4.53 7.41
C LYS A 136 0.45 5.61 6.74
N LYS A 137 1.62 5.95 7.29
CA LYS A 137 2.56 6.89 6.68
C LYS A 137 3.02 6.39 5.31
N TYR A 138 3.35 5.10 5.18
CA TYR A 138 3.68 4.50 3.88
C TYR A 138 2.55 4.71 2.86
N ILE A 139 1.32 4.33 3.20
CA ILE A 139 0.16 4.40 2.31
C ILE A 139 -0.15 5.86 1.92
N ALA A 140 0.02 6.80 2.85
CA ALA A 140 -0.19 8.22 2.60
C ALA A 140 0.87 8.81 1.66
N THR A 141 2.13 8.39 1.77
CA THR A 141 3.27 8.98 1.05
C THR A 141 3.53 8.31 -0.30
N TYR A 142 3.45 6.98 -0.41
CA TYR A 142 3.96 6.23 -1.57
C TYR A 142 2.86 5.57 -2.43
N ARG A 143 1.94 6.39 -2.94
CA ARG A 143 0.73 5.93 -3.65
C ARG A 143 0.96 5.36 -5.07
N ALA A 144 2.13 5.61 -5.68
CA ALA A 144 2.39 5.17 -7.05
C ALA A 144 2.68 3.67 -7.17
N ASN A 145 3.18 3.03 -6.11
CA ASN A 145 3.56 1.62 -6.13
C ASN A 145 2.42 0.72 -5.65
N GLN A 146 1.44 0.47 -6.53
CA GLN A 146 0.23 -0.29 -6.23
C GLN A 146 0.50 -1.71 -5.68
N LEU A 147 1.55 -2.36 -6.19
CA LEU A 147 1.96 -3.69 -5.75
C LEU A 147 2.31 -3.71 -4.26
N VAL A 148 3.14 -2.76 -3.82
CA VAL A 148 3.57 -2.70 -2.42
C VAL A 148 2.48 -2.12 -1.52
N LEU A 149 1.61 -1.25 -2.03
CA LEU A 149 0.44 -0.77 -1.26
C LEU A 149 -0.48 -1.92 -0.85
N GLY A 150 -0.76 -2.88 -1.73
CA GLY A 150 -1.56 -4.05 -1.38
C GLY A 150 -0.96 -4.83 -0.20
N LEU A 151 0.36 -5.06 -0.24
CA LEU A 151 1.08 -5.76 0.83
C LEU A 151 1.10 -4.96 2.14
N VAL A 152 1.33 -3.65 2.08
CA VAL A 152 1.35 -2.77 3.26
C VAL A 152 -0.03 -2.66 3.89
N SER A 153 -1.09 -2.52 3.09
CA SER A 153 -2.49 -2.51 3.58
C SER A 153 -2.87 -3.84 4.24
N GLN A 154 -2.41 -4.98 3.70
CA GLN A 154 -2.56 -6.27 4.37
C GLN A 154 -1.84 -6.31 5.72
N ARG A 155 -0.60 -5.83 5.80
CA ARG A 155 0.14 -5.74 7.08
C ARG A 155 -0.54 -4.80 8.09
N LEU A 156 -1.11 -3.70 7.61
CA LEU A 156 -1.91 -2.79 8.43
C LEU A 156 -3.16 -3.49 8.98
N GLY A 157 -3.87 -4.27 8.15
CA GLY A 157 -5.01 -5.08 8.57
C GLY A 157 -4.65 -6.05 9.70
N TYR A 158 -3.52 -6.75 9.55
CA TYR A 158 -3.02 -7.63 10.61
C TYR A 158 -2.57 -6.90 11.88
N ALA A 159 -1.95 -5.74 11.76
CA ALA A 159 -1.58 -4.94 12.94
C ALA A 159 -2.83 -4.48 13.70
N TYR A 160 -3.92 -4.14 13.01
CA TYR A 160 -5.21 -3.85 13.64
C TYR A 160 -5.83 -5.09 14.30
N LEU A 161 -5.79 -6.27 13.66
CA LEU A 161 -6.24 -7.52 14.26
C LEU A 161 -5.50 -7.83 15.56
N LEU A 162 -4.17 -7.72 15.56
CA LEU A 162 -3.34 -7.94 16.76
C LEU A 162 -3.68 -6.95 17.88
N ARG A 163 -4.14 -5.74 17.53
CA ARG A 163 -4.60 -4.73 18.49
C ARG A 163 -6.04 -4.95 18.97
N GLY A 164 -6.78 -5.87 18.34
CA GLY A 164 -8.21 -6.12 18.59
C GLY A 164 -9.17 -5.21 17.81
N ASP A 165 -8.66 -4.36 16.91
CA ASP A 165 -9.50 -3.41 16.16
C ASP A 165 -10.05 -4.02 14.88
N HIS A 166 -11.05 -4.88 15.02
CA HIS A 166 -11.61 -5.62 13.90
C HIS A 166 -12.17 -4.70 12.80
N GLU A 167 -12.76 -3.55 13.16
CA GLU A 167 -13.33 -2.60 12.17
C GLU A 167 -12.25 -1.97 11.30
N GLN A 168 -11.14 -1.58 11.91
CA GLN A 168 -10.03 -1.00 11.16
C GLN A 168 -9.30 -2.05 10.34
N ALA A 169 -9.23 -3.30 10.83
CA ALA A 169 -8.73 -4.43 10.06
C ALA A 169 -9.59 -4.68 8.80
N ALA A 170 -10.91 -4.75 8.94
CA ALA A 170 -11.84 -4.93 7.82
C ALA A 170 -11.68 -3.81 6.79
N LYS A 171 -11.53 -2.56 7.24
CA LYS A 171 -11.27 -1.43 6.35
C LYS A 171 -9.96 -1.61 5.57
N ALA A 172 -8.86 -1.95 6.25
CA ALA A 172 -7.56 -2.12 5.62
C ALA A 172 -7.54 -3.26 4.58
N PHE A 173 -8.23 -4.38 4.84
CA PHE A 173 -8.38 -5.45 3.85
C PHE A 173 -9.31 -5.06 2.69
N SER A 174 -10.39 -4.31 2.95
CA SER A 174 -11.25 -3.78 1.88
C SER A 174 -10.50 -2.83 0.96
N ASP A 175 -9.60 -2.01 1.51
CA ASP A 175 -8.75 -1.12 0.72
C ASP A 175 -7.86 -1.93 -0.26
N VAL A 176 -7.39 -3.13 0.11
CA VAL A 176 -6.66 -4.03 -0.81
C VAL A 176 -7.51 -4.41 -2.02
N LEU A 177 -8.80 -4.68 -1.83
CA LEU A 177 -9.72 -5.02 -2.92
C LEU A 177 -9.92 -3.84 -3.88
N ALA A 178 -9.92 -2.62 -3.35
CA ALA A 178 -10.07 -1.38 -4.12
C ALA A 178 -8.82 -0.99 -4.93
N LEU A 179 -7.62 -1.43 -4.51
CA LEU A 179 -6.37 -1.08 -5.21
C LEU A 179 -6.28 -1.75 -6.60
N PRO A 180 -6.13 -0.98 -7.70
CA PRO A 180 -5.88 -1.55 -9.02
C PRO A 180 -4.54 -2.29 -9.05
N GLY A 181 -4.55 -3.55 -9.48
CA GLY A 181 -3.33 -4.36 -9.61
C GLY A 181 -2.76 -4.96 -8.32
N ALA A 182 -3.45 -4.85 -7.17
CA ALA A 182 -3.07 -5.58 -5.96
C ALA A 182 -3.10 -7.10 -6.21
N LEU A 183 -2.00 -7.79 -5.89
CA LEU A 183 -1.84 -9.22 -6.14
C LEU A 183 -2.43 -10.11 -5.02
N ASN A 184 -2.75 -9.51 -3.89
CA ASN A 184 -3.18 -10.18 -2.66
C ASN A 184 -4.68 -10.01 -2.37
N LYS A 185 -5.49 -9.83 -3.41
CA LYS A 185 -6.95 -9.66 -3.28
C LYS A 185 -7.65 -10.92 -2.81
N ASP A 186 -7.18 -12.08 -3.25
CA ASP A 186 -7.65 -13.39 -2.80
C ASP A 186 -7.45 -13.57 -1.28
N HIS A 187 -6.26 -13.23 -0.78
CA HIS A 187 -5.98 -13.21 0.64
C HIS A 187 -6.88 -12.22 1.40
N ALA A 188 -7.07 -11.01 0.87
CA ALA A 188 -7.93 -10.01 1.51
C ALA A 188 -9.40 -10.48 1.61
N LEU A 189 -9.92 -11.15 0.58
CA LEU A 189 -11.25 -11.75 0.62
C LEU A 189 -11.37 -12.83 1.71
N LEU A 190 -10.34 -13.68 1.87
CA LEU A 190 -10.33 -14.69 2.92
C LEU A 190 -10.41 -14.04 4.31
N GLU A 191 -9.57 -13.04 4.57
CA GLU A 191 -9.52 -12.38 5.88
C GLU A 191 -10.79 -11.56 6.18
N LEU A 192 -11.40 -10.93 5.17
CA LEU A 192 -12.70 -10.27 5.31
C LEU A 192 -13.81 -11.28 5.66
N GLY A 193 -13.84 -12.44 5.01
CA GLY A 193 -14.79 -13.49 5.35
C GLY A 193 -14.63 -13.96 6.80
N LYS A 194 -13.38 -14.14 7.27
CA LYS A 194 -13.09 -14.55 8.65
C LYS A 194 -13.52 -13.49 9.66
N LEU A 195 -13.32 -12.22 9.33
CA LEU A 195 -13.75 -11.08 10.14
C LEU A 195 -15.28 -11.01 10.28
N GLU A 196 -16.02 -11.25 9.19
CA GLU A 196 -17.49 -11.30 9.21
C GLU A 196 -18.01 -12.51 9.99
N GLU A 197 -17.37 -13.69 9.88
CA GLU A 197 -17.68 -14.85 10.73
C GLU A 197 -17.51 -14.51 12.22
N ALA A 198 -16.38 -13.89 12.59
CA ALA A 198 -16.09 -13.49 13.97
C ALA A 198 -17.11 -12.47 14.52
N ARG A 199 -17.85 -11.78 13.65
CA ARG A 199 -18.91 -10.83 13.97
C ARG A 199 -20.31 -11.44 13.89
N SER A 200 -20.43 -12.76 13.71
CA SER A 200 -21.70 -13.46 13.54
C SER A 200 -22.51 -12.92 12.34
N ARG A 201 -21.84 -12.57 11.24
CA ARG A 201 -22.46 -12.11 9.98
C ARG A 201 -22.22 -13.14 8.87
N PRO A 202 -22.91 -14.28 8.90
CA PRO A 202 -22.61 -15.42 8.03
C PRO A 202 -22.87 -15.13 6.54
N GLU A 203 -23.83 -14.27 6.20
CA GLU A 203 -24.13 -13.88 4.82
C GLU A 203 -22.99 -13.05 4.21
N GLY A 204 -22.44 -12.10 4.97
CA GLY A 204 -21.28 -11.30 4.58
C GLY A 204 -20.04 -12.16 4.40
N ALA A 205 -19.80 -13.09 5.34
CA ALA A 205 -18.71 -14.05 5.23
C ALA A 205 -18.83 -14.93 3.98
N LEU A 206 -20.02 -15.49 3.74
CA LEU A 206 -20.30 -16.32 2.59
C LEU A 206 -20.03 -15.59 1.27
N SER A 207 -20.46 -14.33 1.17
CA SER A 207 -20.22 -13.47 0.00
C SER A 207 -18.73 -13.35 -0.33
N HIS A 208 -17.89 -13.04 0.67
CA HIS A 208 -16.45 -12.89 0.46
C HIS A 208 -15.76 -14.20 0.04
N TYR A 209 -16.12 -15.32 0.66
CA TYR A 209 -15.55 -16.61 0.28
C TYR A 209 -15.99 -17.06 -1.12
N GLN A 210 -17.25 -16.81 -1.48
CA GLN A 210 -17.75 -17.09 -2.82
C GLN A 210 -17.00 -16.25 -3.86
N ASP A 211 -16.80 -14.95 -3.61
CA ASP A 211 -16.02 -14.09 -4.50
C ASP A 211 -14.59 -14.62 -4.68
N LEU A 212 -13.96 -15.08 -3.60
CA LEU A 212 -12.62 -15.69 -3.63
C LEU A 212 -12.60 -16.91 -4.55
N THR A 213 -13.50 -17.87 -4.31
CA THR A 213 -13.53 -19.13 -5.06
C THR A 213 -13.93 -18.95 -6.53
N GLN A 214 -14.77 -17.97 -6.85
CA GLN A 214 -15.20 -17.69 -8.22
C GLN A 214 -14.14 -16.95 -9.03
N ARG A 215 -13.53 -15.91 -8.45
CA ARG A 215 -12.56 -15.05 -9.16
C ARG A 215 -11.13 -15.58 -9.10
N TYR A 216 -10.79 -16.31 -8.05
CA TYR A 216 -9.44 -16.83 -7.83
C TYR A 216 -9.46 -18.34 -7.57
N PRO A 217 -9.98 -19.17 -8.50
CA PRO A 217 -10.13 -20.61 -8.30
C PRO A 217 -8.80 -21.36 -8.12
N ARG A 218 -7.67 -20.76 -8.51
CA ARG A 218 -6.31 -21.29 -8.33
C ARG A 218 -5.58 -20.70 -7.12
N SER A 219 -6.24 -19.85 -6.34
CA SER A 219 -5.64 -19.29 -5.12
C SER A 219 -5.33 -20.42 -4.13
N PRO A 220 -4.20 -20.34 -3.39
CA PRO A 220 -3.94 -21.26 -2.28
C PRO A 220 -5.02 -21.19 -1.19
N PHE A 221 -5.81 -20.12 -1.15
CA PHE A 221 -6.89 -19.90 -0.18
C PHE A 221 -8.25 -20.46 -0.63
N ALA A 222 -8.39 -20.89 -1.89
CA ALA A 222 -9.66 -21.35 -2.45
C ALA A 222 -10.19 -22.61 -1.75
N GLY A 223 -9.30 -23.51 -1.35
CA GLY A 223 -9.65 -24.71 -0.59
C GLY A 223 -10.23 -24.38 0.79
N GLU A 224 -9.57 -23.49 1.54
CA GLU A 224 -10.07 -23.04 2.85
C GLU A 224 -11.43 -22.33 2.72
N ALA A 225 -11.56 -21.41 1.76
CA ALA A 225 -12.81 -20.71 1.48
C ALA A 225 -13.96 -21.69 1.15
N GLY A 226 -13.70 -22.70 0.33
CA GLY A 226 -14.68 -23.74 -0.01
C GLY A 226 -15.17 -24.56 1.19
N ILE A 227 -14.28 -24.87 2.14
CA ILE A 227 -14.65 -25.54 3.39
C ILE A 227 -15.56 -24.63 4.23
N ARG A 228 -15.19 -23.36 4.37
CA ARG A 228 -15.97 -22.37 5.14
C ARG A 228 -17.34 -22.11 4.55
N ILE A 229 -17.46 -22.02 3.22
CA ILE A 229 -18.75 -21.92 2.51
C ILE A 229 -19.68 -23.07 2.90
N LYS A 230 -19.19 -24.33 2.86
CA LYS A 230 -19.99 -25.50 3.21
C LYS A 230 -20.41 -25.49 4.67
N ALA A 231 -19.49 -25.14 5.57
CA ALA A 231 -19.77 -25.08 7.01
C ALA A 231 -20.82 -24.00 7.35
N LEU A 232 -20.72 -22.83 6.71
CA LEU A 232 -21.70 -21.75 6.87
C LEU A 232 -23.06 -22.12 6.28
N GLY A 233 -23.10 -22.73 5.10
CA GLY A 233 -24.34 -23.21 4.48
C GLY A 233 -25.06 -24.28 5.30
N ALA A 234 -24.32 -25.20 5.94
CA ALA A 234 -24.90 -26.21 6.82
C ALA A 234 -25.55 -25.59 8.07
N LYS A 235 -24.96 -24.53 8.63
CA LYS A 235 -25.51 -23.80 9.79
C LYS A 235 -26.71 -22.92 9.44
N MET A 236 -26.83 -22.49 8.18
CA MET A 236 -27.93 -21.65 7.69
C MET A 236 -29.07 -22.44 7.02
N GLY A 237 -28.84 -23.71 6.67
CA GLY A 237 -29.88 -24.62 6.20
C GLY A 237 -30.93 -24.87 7.30
N PRO A 238 -32.12 -25.39 6.95
CA PRO A 238 -33.20 -25.54 7.92
C PRO A 238 -32.83 -26.57 8.99
N GLU A 239 -32.35 -26.11 10.15
CA GLU A 239 -32.56 -26.78 11.44
C GLU A 239 -33.98 -26.52 11.96
N GLU A 240 -34.98 -26.77 11.11
CA GLU A 240 -36.38 -26.94 11.49
C GLU A 240 -36.81 -28.31 10.97
N GLY A 241 -36.66 -29.36 11.79
CA GLY A 241 -37.14 -30.68 11.39
C GLY A 241 -36.70 -31.91 12.18
N ALA A 242 -35.96 -31.78 13.29
CA ALA A 242 -35.58 -32.96 14.07
C ALA A 242 -35.50 -32.67 15.58
N SER A 243 -36.66 -32.55 16.24
CA SER A 243 -36.98 -33.23 17.51
C SER A 243 -38.26 -32.72 18.19
N THR A 244 -39.41 -32.82 17.53
CA THR A 244 -40.74 -32.81 18.20
C THR A 244 -41.78 -33.55 17.35
N GLN A 245 -41.56 -34.84 17.13
CA GLN A 245 -42.65 -35.82 17.03
C GLN A 245 -42.38 -36.74 18.22
N GLY A 246 -43.02 -36.54 19.37
CA GLY A 246 -44.43 -36.89 19.53
C GLY A 246 -44.56 -38.33 20.02
N SER A 247 -43.77 -38.72 21.02
CA SER A 247 -44.02 -39.93 21.82
C SER A 247 -45.01 -39.58 22.93
N GLU A 248 -46.29 -39.43 22.58
CA GLU A 248 -47.40 -39.60 23.52
C GLU A 248 -47.93 -41.03 23.36
N GLU A 249 -47.21 -41.99 23.94
CA GLU A 249 -47.79 -43.29 24.27
C GLU A 249 -48.72 -43.09 25.47
N SER A 250 -50.03 -43.19 25.22
CA SER A 250 -51.07 -43.13 26.26
C SER A 250 -51.01 -44.37 27.17
N PRO A 251 -51.26 -44.25 28.49
CA PRO A 251 -51.33 -45.41 29.39
C PRO A 251 -52.66 -46.18 29.24
N PRO A 252 -52.69 -47.48 29.59
CA PRO A 252 -53.86 -48.33 29.39
C PRO A 252 -54.99 -48.00 30.38
N GLN A 253 -56.21 -47.88 29.87
CA GLN A 253 -57.42 -47.85 30.67
C GLN A 253 -57.72 -49.23 31.24
N ALA A 254 -57.78 -49.31 32.57
CA ALA A 254 -58.28 -50.45 33.32
C ALA A 254 -59.81 -50.54 33.16
N SER A 255 -60.30 -51.69 32.68
CA SER A 255 -61.72 -52.04 32.73
C SER A 255 -61.98 -52.88 33.98
N GLU A 256 -62.61 -52.28 34.99
CA GLU A 256 -63.25 -53.01 36.07
C GLU A 256 -64.65 -53.47 35.65
N GLY A 257 -64.97 -54.73 35.96
CA GLY A 257 -66.32 -55.11 36.37
C GLY A 257 -67.13 -55.97 35.41
N ASN A 258 -66.97 -57.30 35.49
CA ASN A 258 -68.16 -58.14 35.57
C ASN A 258 -67.93 -59.32 36.52
N LYS A 259 -68.77 -59.38 37.56
CA LYS A 259 -68.85 -60.44 38.56
C LYS A 259 -69.73 -61.55 38.01
N GLN A 260 -69.28 -62.80 38.08
CA GLN A 260 -70.18 -63.96 38.17
C GLN A 260 -69.55 -65.05 39.04
N ALA A 261 -70.43 -65.68 39.82
CA ALA A 261 -70.25 -66.38 41.08
C ALA A 261 -69.68 -67.82 40.96
N PRO A 262 -69.26 -68.44 42.08
CA PRO A 262 -68.82 -69.83 42.12
C PRO A 262 -70.00 -70.80 42.34
N SER A 263 -69.89 -72.02 41.80
CA SER A 263 -70.78 -73.14 42.10
C SER A 263 -69.94 -74.42 42.19
N GLU A 264 -69.73 -74.81 43.44
CA GLU A 264 -69.61 -76.14 44.04
C GLU A 264 -69.16 -77.38 43.22
N GLU A 265 -68.17 -78.06 43.83
CA GLU A 265 -67.75 -79.47 43.82
C GLU A 265 -68.89 -80.53 43.82
N PRO A 266 -68.63 -81.83 43.57
CA PRO A 266 -67.51 -82.65 44.09
C PRO A 266 -66.67 -83.44 43.08
#